data_AF-A0A3K2YWJ2-F1
#
_entry.id   AF-A0A3K2YWJ2-F1
#
_cell.length_a   1.000
_cell.length_b   1.000
_cell.length_c   1.000
_cell.angle_alpha   90.00
_cell.angle_beta   90.00
_cell.angle_gamma   90.00
#
_symmetry.space_group_name_H-M   'P 1'
#
loop_
_entity.id
_entity.type
_entity.pdbx_description
1 polymer ?
#
loop_
_entity_poly.entity_id
_entity_poly.type
_entity_poly.pdbx_seq_one_letter_code
_entity_poly.pdbx_strand_id
1 'polypeptide(L)'
;MRILNCYMANDSKGHFVTAKEAAKHNRQDILCCVSCGCPLTLKRGNHGQPPWFEHDQMTVAEKILLRCTWLDPAEKEARRLHLQGMTVPDYTVKVRKWFCVMCDEDYEGEKCCPRCGTGVYSREGGLQEGNWKDRN
;
A
#
# COMPACT_ATOMS: atom_id res chain seq x y z
N MET A 1 11.26 4.04 -13.15
CA MET A 1 11.67 4.32 -11.77
C MET A 1 13.13 4.69 -11.75
N ARG A 2 13.46 5.87 -11.24
CA ARG A 2 14.82 6.32 -11.03
C ARG A 2 15.15 6.34 -9.53
N ILE A 3 16.25 5.71 -9.15
CA ILE A 3 16.83 5.80 -7.80
C ILE A 3 18.14 6.58 -7.87
N LEU A 4 18.34 7.48 -6.92
CA LEU A 4 19.54 8.31 -6.84
C LEU A 4 20.71 7.51 -6.26
N ASN A 5 21.92 7.98 -6.58
CA ASN A 5 23.16 7.42 -6.02
C ASN A 5 23.19 7.60 -4.50
N CYS A 6 23.60 6.54 -3.81
CA CYS A 6 23.71 6.53 -2.35
C CYS A 6 25.17 6.71 -1.95
N TYR A 7 25.40 7.29 -0.77
CA TYR A 7 26.77 7.51 -0.25
C TYR A 7 27.01 6.83 1.11
N MET A 8 25.99 6.15 1.61
CA MET A 8 25.93 5.52 2.93
C MET A 8 25.33 4.12 2.80
N ALA A 9 25.92 3.16 3.51
CA ALA A 9 25.51 1.78 3.56
C ALA A 9 25.80 1.18 4.94
N ASN A 10 25.19 0.02 5.23
CA ASN A 10 25.55 -0.81 6.37
C ASN A 10 26.30 -2.05 5.87
N ASP A 11 27.28 -2.52 6.63
CA ASP A 11 27.89 -3.83 6.41
C ASP A 11 26.97 -4.97 6.91
N SER A 12 27.40 -6.21 6.70
CA SER A 12 26.68 -7.41 7.15
C SER A 12 26.50 -7.52 8.67
N LYS A 13 27.25 -6.73 9.45
CA LYS A 13 27.17 -6.64 10.91
C LYS A 13 26.33 -5.45 11.38
N GLY A 14 25.81 -4.64 10.46
CA GLY A 14 25.03 -3.44 10.75
C GLY A 14 25.89 -2.20 11.04
N HIS A 15 27.20 -2.22 10.80
CA HIS A 15 28.03 -1.03 10.95
C HIS A 15 27.82 -0.08 9.78
N PHE A 16 27.69 1.20 10.11
CA PHE A 16 27.60 2.27 9.13
C PHE A 16 28.93 2.47 8.40
N VAL A 17 28.86 2.57 7.07
CA VAL A 17 30.02 2.74 6.18
C VAL A 17 29.69 3.74 5.07
N THR A 18 30.62 4.64 4.78
CA THR A 18 30.52 5.56 3.64
C THR A 18 31.11 4.96 2.36
N ALA A 19 30.66 5.43 1.20
CA ALA A 19 31.20 4.98 -0.08
C ALA A 19 32.71 5.20 -0.23
N LYS A 20 33.24 6.27 0.38
CA LYS A 20 34.68 6.57 0.40
C LYS A 20 35.46 5.54 1.20
N GLU A 21 34.98 5.15 2.38
CA GLU A 21 35.62 4.13 3.22
C GLU A 21 35.55 2.76 2.56
N ALA A 22 34.38 2.38 2.02
CA ALA A 22 34.21 1.12 1.31
C ALA A 22 35.18 1.00 0.11
N ALA A 23 35.36 2.08 -0.65
CA ALA A 23 36.32 2.11 -1.76
C ALA A 23 37.78 1.98 -1.29
N LYS A 24 38.17 2.64 -0.19
CA LYS A 24 39.56 2.58 0.32
C LYS A 24 39.95 1.18 0.80
N HIS A 25 39.05 0.50 1.51
CA HIS A 25 39.38 -0.79 2.15
C HIS A 25 39.15 -2.00 1.25
N ASN A 26 38.77 -1.82 -0.02
CA ASN A 26 38.42 -2.89 -0.95
C ASN A 26 37.53 -3.97 -0.31
N ARG A 27 36.49 -3.51 0.41
CA ARG A 27 35.60 -4.42 1.14
C ARG A 27 34.90 -5.37 0.16
N GLN A 28 34.96 -6.65 0.47
CA GLN A 28 34.21 -7.70 -0.22
C GLN A 28 32.88 -8.04 0.47
N ASP A 29 32.60 -7.37 1.61
CA ASP A 29 31.37 -7.57 2.35
C ASP A 29 30.15 -7.10 1.55
N ILE A 30 29.02 -7.78 1.74
CA ILE A 30 27.73 -7.33 1.23
C ILE A 30 27.35 -6.05 1.96
N LEU A 31 27.21 -4.97 1.21
CA LEU A 31 26.78 -3.67 1.72
C LEU A 31 25.29 -3.51 1.44
N CYS A 32 24.54 -3.05 2.44
CA CYS A 32 23.10 -2.86 2.37
C CYS A 32 22.72 -1.40 2.52
N CYS A 33 21.69 -0.95 1.81
CA CYS A 33 21.19 0.41 1.93
C CYS A 33 20.61 0.65 3.33
N VAL A 34 21.03 1.75 3.96
CA VAL A 34 20.53 2.19 5.28
C VAL A 34 19.02 2.42 5.32
N SER A 35 18.39 2.74 4.18
CA SER A 35 16.95 3.05 4.13
C SER A 35 16.09 1.85 3.79
N CYS A 36 16.47 1.04 2.79
CA CYS A 36 15.62 -0.03 2.27
C CYS A 36 16.16 -1.44 2.57
N GLY A 37 17.37 -1.55 3.12
CA GLY A 37 18.01 -2.83 3.45
C GLY A 37 18.50 -3.64 2.25
N CYS A 38 18.33 -3.14 1.02
CA CYS A 38 18.70 -3.87 -0.18
C CYS A 38 20.21 -3.91 -0.39
N PRO A 39 20.76 -4.99 -1.00
CA PRO A 39 22.15 -5.04 -1.42
C PRO A 39 22.51 -3.87 -2.34
N LEU A 40 23.71 -3.34 -2.16
CA LEU A 40 24.26 -2.22 -2.90
C LEU A 40 25.53 -2.66 -3.66
N THR A 41 25.69 -2.10 -4.85
CA THR A 41 26.92 -2.23 -5.64
C THR A 41 27.78 -0.98 -5.43
N LEU A 42 29.01 -1.15 -4.96
CA LEU A 42 29.97 -0.06 -4.84
C LEU A 42 30.51 0.33 -6.23
N LYS A 43 30.38 1.61 -6.58
CA LYS A 43 31.04 2.23 -7.72
C LYS A 43 32.17 3.12 -7.21
N ARG A 44 33.38 2.84 -7.68
CA ARG A 44 34.60 3.57 -7.26
C ARG A 44 34.69 4.98 -7.84
N GLY A 45 33.81 5.33 -8.79
CA GLY A 45 33.88 6.55 -9.57
C GLY A 45 35.01 6.52 -10.61
N ASN A 46 34.89 7.37 -11.63
CA ASN A 46 35.97 7.63 -12.59
C ASN A 46 36.12 9.15 -12.76
N HIS A 47 37.30 9.62 -13.16
CA HIS A 47 37.59 11.03 -13.48
C HIS A 47 37.08 12.04 -12.43
N GLY A 48 37.53 11.92 -11.19
CA GLY A 48 37.27 12.92 -10.13
C GLY A 48 35.90 12.83 -9.46
N GLN A 49 35.02 11.92 -9.91
CA GLN A 49 33.78 11.65 -9.17
C GLN A 49 34.08 10.87 -7.88
N PRO A 50 33.50 11.27 -6.72
CA PRO A 50 33.63 10.50 -5.50
C PRO A 50 32.96 9.13 -5.69
N PRO A 51 33.40 8.07 -4.98
CA PRO A 51 32.70 6.78 -5.02
C PRO A 51 31.27 6.90 -4.50
N TRP A 52 30.37 6.08 -5.06
CA TRP A 52 28.95 5.98 -4.67
C TRP A 52 28.49 4.53 -4.66
N PHE A 53 27.28 4.31 -4.15
CA PHE A 53 26.59 3.03 -4.19
C PHE A 53 25.38 3.11 -5.12
N GLU A 54 25.14 2.02 -5.84
CA GLU A 54 23.96 1.83 -6.67
C GLU A 54 23.10 0.69 -6.14
N HIS A 55 21.79 0.85 -6.22
CA HIS A 55 20.85 -0.22 -5.94
C HIS A 55 20.74 -1.14 -7.16
N ASP A 56 20.62 -2.44 -6.91
CA ASP A 56 20.19 -3.37 -7.94
C ASP A 56 18.68 -3.22 -8.17
N GLN A 57 18.31 -2.50 -9.23
CA GLN A 57 16.92 -2.27 -9.59
C GLN A 57 16.28 -3.45 -10.33
N MET A 58 17.05 -4.47 -10.72
CA MET A 58 16.53 -5.62 -11.46
C MET A 58 16.11 -6.75 -10.53
N THR A 59 16.90 -7.05 -9.50
CA THR A 59 16.64 -8.19 -8.61
C THR A 59 15.79 -7.82 -7.39
N VAL A 60 15.79 -6.55 -6.99
CA VAL A 60 15.04 -6.08 -5.82
C VAL A 60 13.60 -5.79 -6.20
N ALA A 61 12.66 -6.27 -5.39
CA ALA A 61 11.24 -5.98 -5.57
C ALA A 61 10.97 -4.46 -5.56
N GLU A 62 10.28 -3.97 -6.60
CA GLU A 62 9.98 -2.55 -6.81
C GLU A 62 9.36 -1.88 -5.57
N LYS A 63 8.43 -2.56 -4.89
CA LYS A 63 7.79 -2.07 -3.66
C LYS A 63 8.77 -1.69 -2.54
N ILE A 64 9.95 -2.30 -2.51
CA ILE A 64 11.00 -2.01 -1.52
C ILE A 64 11.75 -0.74 -1.94
N LEU A 65 12.13 -0.64 -3.21
CA LEU A 65 12.81 0.53 -3.78
C LEU A 65 11.93 1.78 -3.70
N LEU A 66 10.61 1.63 -3.90
CA LEU A 66 9.64 2.72 -3.80
C LEU A 66 9.56 3.35 -2.40
N ARG A 67 10.00 2.64 -1.36
CA ARG A 67 10.06 3.13 0.03
C ARG A 67 11.42 3.70 0.39
N CYS A 68 12.41 3.60 -0.49
CA CYS A 68 13.76 4.06 -0.23
C CYS A 68 13.83 5.59 -0.16
N THR A 69 14.60 6.13 0.78
CA THR A 69 14.85 7.58 0.87
C THR A 69 15.52 8.13 -0.39
N TRP A 70 16.34 7.30 -1.04
CA TRP A 70 17.05 7.62 -2.28
C TRP A 70 16.22 7.51 -3.56
N LEU A 71 14.95 7.11 -3.48
CA LEU A 71 14.05 7.20 -4.63
C LEU A 71 13.94 8.67 -5.07
N ASP A 72 14.00 8.92 -6.39
CA ASP A 72 13.91 10.26 -6.97
C ASP A 72 12.64 10.98 -6.45
N PRO A 73 12.76 12.22 -5.93
CA PRO A 73 11.61 13.00 -5.49
C PRO A 73 10.49 13.10 -6.54
N ALA A 74 10.84 13.18 -7.83
CA ALA A 74 9.85 13.23 -8.91
C ALA A 74 9.04 11.92 -9.01
N GLU A 75 9.68 10.76 -8.79
CA GLU A 75 9.01 9.45 -8.77
C GLU A 75 8.12 9.31 -7.52
N LYS A 76 8.58 9.81 -6.36
CA LYS A 76 7.77 9.86 -5.13
C LYS A 76 6.52 10.70 -5.34
N GLU A 77 6.67 11.86 -5.98
CA GLU A 77 5.60 12.80 -6.22
C GLU A 77 4.61 12.28 -7.27
N ALA A 78 5.10 11.71 -8.37
CA ALA A 78 4.26 11.05 -9.37
C ALA A 78 3.42 9.93 -8.75
N ARG A 79 4.02 9.13 -7.86
CA ARG A 79 3.30 8.08 -7.12
C ARG A 79 2.29 8.66 -6.15
N ARG A 80 2.62 9.74 -5.43
CA ARG A 80 1.69 10.44 -4.53
C ARG A 80 0.47 10.93 -5.29
N LEU A 81 0.66 11.59 -6.42
CA LEU A 81 -0.42 12.07 -7.29
C LEU A 81 -1.26 10.92 -7.84
N HIS A 82 -0.62 9.84 -8.31
CA HIS A 82 -1.32 8.65 -8.77
C HIS A 82 -2.23 8.06 -7.68
N LEU A 83 -1.69 7.88 -6.46
CA LEU A 83 -2.46 7.36 -5.34
C LEU A 83 -3.58 8.30 -4.87
N GLN A 84 -3.39 9.62 -4.94
CA GLN A 84 -4.45 10.59 -4.64
C GLN A 84 -5.56 10.59 -5.70
N GLY A 85 -5.21 10.31 -6.96
CA GLY A 85 -6.19 10.17 -8.04
C GLY A 85 -6.94 8.83 -8.01
N MET A 86 -6.50 7.85 -7.21
CA MET A 86 -7.25 6.63 -6.99
C MET A 86 -8.42 6.93 -6.06
N THR A 87 -9.62 7.06 -6.64
CA THR A 87 -10.86 7.04 -5.88
C THR A 87 -11.00 5.67 -5.22
N VAL A 88 -11.07 5.65 -3.89
CA VAL A 88 -11.55 4.47 -3.17
C VAL A 88 -13.00 4.26 -3.60
N PRO A 89 -13.40 3.06 -4.05
CA PRO A 89 -14.80 2.79 -4.32
C PRO A 89 -15.60 3.18 -3.09
N ASP A 90 -16.52 4.13 -3.27
CA ASP A 90 -17.46 4.51 -2.23
C ASP A 90 -18.32 3.28 -1.93
N TYR A 91 -17.97 2.59 -0.85
CA TYR A 91 -18.69 1.41 -0.37
C TYR A 91 -19.91 1.81 0.47
N THR A 92 -20.35 3.08 0.44
CA THR A 92 -21.63 3.46 1.05
C THR A 92 -22.70 2.49 0.58
N VAL A 93 -23.16 1.66 1.53
CA VAL A 93 -24.16 0.63 1.28
C VAL A 93 -25.45 1.35 0.89
N LYS A 94 -25.72 1.40 -0.41
CA LYS A 94 -26.98 1.92 -0.93
C LYS A 94 -28.06 0.85 -0.78
N VAL A 95 -28.46 0.51 0.45
CA VAL A 95 -29.73 -0.18 0.68
C VAL A 95 -30.54 0.65 1.67
N ARG A 96 -31.68 1.16 1.19
CA ARG A 96 -32.41 2.24 1.86
C ARG A 96 -33.64 1.80 2.63
N LYS A 97 -34.14 0.56 2.47
CA LYS A 97 -35.32 0.06 3.19
C LYS A 97 -35.30 -1.47 3.29
N TRP A 98 -35.71 -1.99 4.42
CA TRP A 98 -35.86 -3.41 4.73
C TRP A 98 -37.20 -3.66 5.40
N PHE A 99 -37.74 -4.87 5.22
CA PHE A 99 -38.90 -5.36 5.94
C PHE A 99 -38.54 -6.63 6.70
N CYS A 100 -38.76 -6.64 8.01
CA CYS A 100 -38.52 -7.82 8.85
C CYS A 100 -39.79 -8.69 8.91
N VAL A 101 -39.77 -9.85 8.26
CA VAL A 101 -40.92 -10.77 8.24
C VAL A 101 -41.26 -11.32 9.64
N MET A 102 -40.27 -11.41 10.54
CA MET A 102 -40.48 -11.89 11.90
C MET A 102 -41.12 -10.82 12.81
N CYS A 103 -40.78 -9.54 12.58
CA CYS A 103 -41.27 -8.43 13.41
C CYS A 103 -42.41 -7.66 12.76
N ASP A 104 -42.74 -7.97 11.51
CA ASP A 104 -43.77 -7.30 10.70
C ASP A 104 -43.55 -5.78 10.62
N GLU A 105 -42.29 -5.35 10.53
CA GLU A 105 -41.90 -3.94 10.60
C GLU A 105 -40.90 -3.58 9.49
N ASP A 106 -41.14 -2.44 8.85
CA ASP A 106 -40.18 -1.76 7.97
C ASP A 106 -39.10 -1.05 8.78
N TYR A 107 -37.87 -1.07 8.29
CA TYR A 107 -36.75 -0.38 8.89
C TYR A 107 -35.71 0.04 7.84
N GLU A 108 -34.87 1.02 8.17
CA GLU A 108 -33.88 1.59 7.25
C GLU A 108 -32.45 1.38 7.78
N GLY A 109 -31.46 1.42 6.89
CA GLY A 109 -30.05 1.26 7.25
C GLY A 109 -29.50 -0.14 6.99
N GLU A 110 -28.71 -0.68 7.92
CA GLU A 110 -28.06 -1.99 7.78
C GLU A 110 -29.07 -3.13 7.84
N LYS A 111 -28.78 -4.29 7.23
CA LYS A 111 -29.66 -5.48 7.23
C LYS A 111 -29.67 -6.18 8.60
N CYS A 112 -30.14 -5.50 9.63
CA CYS A 112 -30.34 -6.01 10.97
C CYS A 112 -31.58 -5.35 11.57
N CYS A 113 -32.65 -6.12 11.81
CA CYS A 113 -33.86 -5.55 12.39
C CYS A 113 -33.58 -5.06 13.81
N PRO A 114 -33.91 -3.81 14.17
CA PRO A 114 -33.62 -3.25 15.49
C PRO A 114 -34.43 -3.91 16.63
N ARG A 115 -35.48 -4.67 16.30
CA ARG A 115 -36.37 -5.32 17.27
C ARG A 115 -35.88 -6.71 17.67
N CYS A 116 -35.56 -7.56 16.69
CA CYS A 116 -35.09 -8.91 16.95
C CYS A 116 -33.55 -9.05 16.90
N GLY A 117 -32.83 -7.99 16.52
CA GLY A 117 -31.37 -7.98 16.47
C GLY A 117 -30.78 -8.91 15.41
N THR A 118 -31.58 -9.35 14.44
CA THR A 118 -31.14 -10.27 13.38
C THR A 118 -31.56 -9.77 12.00
N GLY A 119 -30.73 -10.07 11.00
CA GLY A 119 -30.98 -9.79 9.59
C GLY A 119 -31.54 -10.98 8.80
N VAL A 120 -31.68 -12.16 9.42
CA VAL A 120 -32.02 -13.40 8.71
C VAL A 120 -33.46 -13.40 8.16
N TYR A 121 -34.35 -12.62 8.77
CA TYR A 121 -35.75 -12.47 8.36
C TYR A 121 -36.02 -11.19 7.56
N SER A 122 -34.97 -10.45 7.22
CA SER A 122 -35.08 -9.15 6.56
C SER A 122 -35.02 -9.27 5.05
N ARG A 123 -35.99 -8.65 4.37
CA ARG A 123 -36.09 -8.57 2.90
C ARG A 123 -36.02 -7.12 2.45
N GLU A 124 -35.54 -6.87 1.24
CA GLU A 124 -35.48 -5.49 0.72
C GLU A 124 -36.89 -4.89 0.61
N GLY A 125 -37.07 -3.71 1.19
CA GLY A 125 -38.33 -2.98 1.22
C GLY A 125 -38.53 -2.21 -0.07
N GLY A 126 -39.02 -2.89 -1.12
CA GLY A 126 -39.40 -2.24 -2.38
C GLY A 126 -39.43 -3.16 -3.58
N LEU A 127 -40.49 -3.96 -3.71
CA LEU A 127 -41.18 -4.35 -4.96
C LEU A 127 -42.21 -5.44 -4.66
N GLN A 128 -43.36 -5.07 -4.09
CA GLN A 128 -44.64 -5.75 -4.37
C GLN A 128 -45.76 -4.71 -4.40
N GLU A 129 -46.00 -4.17 -5.59
CA GLU A 129 -47.38 -3.91 -6.00
C GLU A 129 -48.12 -5.26 -5.98
N GLY A 130 -49.27 -5.33 -5.32
CA GLY A 130 -50.22 -6.43 -5.49
C GLY A 130 -50.42 -7.36 -4.28
N ASN A 131 -51.37 -6.95 -3.43
CA ASN A 131 -52.44 -7.80 -2.89
C ASN A 131 -52.07 -9.18 -2.28
N TRP A 132 -51.88 -9.21 -0.96
CA TRP A 132 -51.93 -10.43 -0.13
C TRP A 132 -53.06 -10.39 0.91
N LYS A 133 -54.15 -9.65 0.62
CA LYS A 133 -55.43 -10.02 1.22
C LYS A 133 -56.01 -11.13 0.35
N ASP A 134 -56.44 -12.20 1.00
CA ASP A 134 -57.09 -13.38 0.42
C ASP A 134 -56.16 -14.53 0.04
N ARG A 135 -55.72 -15.30 1.05
CA ARG A 135 -55.74 -16.78 0.98
C ARG A 135 -55.71 -17.40 2.39
N ASN A 136 -56.94 -17.69 2.84
CA ASN A 136 -57.39 -18.71 3.79
C ASN A 136 -56.75 -18.78 5.18
#